data_AF-A0A316GTH6-F1
#
_entry.id   AF-A0A316GTH6-F1
#
_cell.length_a   1.000
_cell.length_b   1.000
_cell.length_c   1.000
_cell.angle_alpha   90.00
_cell.angle_beta   90.00
_cell.angle_gamma   90.00
#
_symmetry.space_group_name_H-M   'P 1'
#
loop_
_entity.id
_entity.type
_entity.pdbx_description
1 polymer ?
#
loop_
_entity_poly.entity_id
_entity_poly.type
_entity_poly.pdbx_seq_one_letter_code
_entity_poly.pdbx_strand_id
1 'polypeptide(L)'
;MIFLIILISSFISSFFLPWWTSCIIAFFTAFLIGKTEKQAFWSGFFSQALVWLILIIISSLPNQFALAGRVSSLFHLPHWSFLVLLTILLGGVAGGLPSLSGFLIRQWIKKVYFTNS
;
A
#
# COMPACT_ATOMS: atom_id res chain seq x y z
N MET A 1 10.06 -7.61 -8.87
CA MET A 1 9.70 -8.85 -8.14
C MET A 1 8.87 -8.54 -6.90
N ILE A 2 9.37 -7.82 -5.89
CA ILE A 2 8.59 -7.54 -4.67
C ILE A 2 7.27 -6.79 -4.90
N PHE A 3 7.21 -5.90 -5.91
CA PHE A 3 5.97 -5.20 -6.31
C PHE A 3 4.83 -6.17 -6.62
N LEU A 4 5.02 -7.11 -7.53
CA LEU A 4 3.97 -8.06 -7.93
C LEU A 4 3.52 -8.95 -6.77
N ILE A 5 4.46 -9.34 -5.89
CA ILE A 5 4.15 -10.16 -4.71
C ILE A 5 3.24 -9.39 -3.75
N ILE A 6 3.60 -8.14 -3.42
CA ILE A 6 2.80 -7.28 -2.54
C ILE A 6 1.44 -7.02 -3.19
N LEU A 7 1.41 -6.65 -4.47
CA LEU A 7 0.19 -6.33 -5.20
C LEU A 7 -0.81 -7.49 -5.21
N ILE A 8 -0.37 -8.69 -5.62
CA ILE A 8 -1.25 -9.85 -5.72
C ILE A 8 -1.72 -10.28 -4.32
N SER A 9 -0.80 -10.37 -3.36
CA SER A 9 -1.12 -10.81 -2.00
C SER A 9 -2.05 -9.84 -1.28
N SER A 10 -1.78 -8.53 -1.36
CA SER A 10 -2.62 -7.50 -0.77
C SER A 10 -4.00 -7.41 -1.44
N PHE A 11 -4.07 -7.60 -2.77
CA PHE A 11 -5.34 -7.61 -3.49
C PHE A 11 -6.23 -8.75 -3.01
N ILE A 12 -5.70 -9.99 -2.97
CA ILE A 12 -6.43 -11.16 -2.48
C ILE A 12 -6.84 -10.97 -1.02
N SER A 13 -5.90 -10.52 -0.18
CA SER A 13 -6.16 -10.26 1.24
C SER A 13 -7.28 -9.25 1.47
N SER A 14 -7.50 -8.30 0.55
CA SER A 14 -8.50 -7.25 0.73
C SER A 14 -9.95 -7.76 0.68
N PHE A 15 -10.19 -8.97 0.18
CA PHE A 15 -11.53 -9.57 0.14
C PHE A 15 -11.90 -10.34 1.41
N PHE A 16 -10.92 -10.79 2.18
CA PHE A 16 -11.14 -11.68 3.33
C PHE A 16 -10.70 -11.09 4.66
N LEU A 17 -9.74 -10.16 4.63
CA LEU A 17 -9.07 -9.63 5.81
C LEU A 17 -9.22 -8.11 5.89
N PRO A 18 -9.09 -7.54 7.09
CA PRO A 18 -9.06 -6.09 7.26
C PRO A 18 -7.92 -5.45 6.47
N TRP A 19 -8.13 -4.21 6.04
CA TRP A 19 -7.19 -3.45 5.22
C TRP A 19 -5.78 -3.31 5.82
N TRP A 20 -5.61 -3.31 7.15
CA TRP A 20 -4.28 -3.22 7.80
C TRP A 20 -3.39 -4.44 7.52
N THR A 21 -3.96 -5.55 7.05
CA THR A 21 -3.21 -6.76 6.68
C THR A 21 -2.22 -6.49 5.54
N SER A 22 -2.55 -5.60 4.61
CA SER A 22 -1.63 -5.25 3.52
C SER A 22 -0.33 -4.61 4.03
N CYS A 23 -0.38 -3.90 5.16
CA CYS A 23 0.81 -3.33 5.80
C CYS A 23 1.77 -4.44 6.26
N ILE A 24 1.22 -5.51 6.83
CA ILE A 24 1.96 -6.69 7.30
C ILE A 24 2.60 -7.41 6.11
N ILE A 25 1.83 -7.64 5.05
CA ILE A 25 2.31 -8.27 3.81
C ILE A 25 3.46 -7.46 3.20
N ALA A 26 3.30 -6.14 3.07
CA ALA A 26 4.31 -5.26 2.52
C ALA A 26 5.60 -5.29 3.35
N PHE A 27 5.47 -5.23 4.69
CA PHE A 27 6.58 -5.33 5.62
C PHE A 27 7.38 -6.63 5.45
N PHE A 28 6.72 -7.79 5.55
CA PHE A 28 7.41 -9.07 5.50
C PHE A 28 8.01 -9.36 4.13
N THR A 29 7.33 -8.97 3.05
CA THR A 29 7.85 -9.16 1.69
C THR A 29 9.15 -8.38 1.48
N ALA A 30 9.19 -7.12 1.91
CA ALA A 30 10.38 -6.27 1.80
C ALA A 30 11.48 -6.66 2.78
N PHE A 31 11.11 -7.09 4.00
CA PHE A 31 12.03 -7.68 4.97
C PHE A 31 12.74 -8.88 4.35
N LEU A 32 12.03 -9.85 3.78
CA LEU A 32 12.63 -11.08 3.28
C LEU A 32 13.43 -10.87 1.98
N ILE A 33 12.86 -10.17 0.99
CA ILE A 33 13.37 -10.20 -0.40
C ILE A 33 13.71 -8.80 -0.95
N GLY A 34 13.51 -7.72 -0.19
CA GLY A 34 13.85 -6.37 -0.64
C GLY A 34 15.33 -6.27 -1.06
N LYS A 35 15.69 -5.39 -2.01
CA LYS A 35 17.10 -5.21 -2.43
C LYS A 35 17.65 -3.84 -2.11
N THR A 36 16.88 -2.78 -2.36
CA THR A 36 17.27 -1.39 -2.08
C THR A 36 16.14 -0.63 -1.39
N GLU A 37 16.47 0.43 -0.66
CA GLU A 37 15.51 1.28 0.06
C GLU A 37 14.47 1.88 -0.89
N LYS A 38 14.96 2.50 -1.98
CA LYS A 38 14.09 3.09 -3.01
C LYS A 38 13.16 2.05 -3.62
N GLN A 39 13.67 0.86 -3.93
CA GLN A 39 12.83 -0.21 -4.47
C GLN A 39 11.78 -0.66 -3.44
N ALA A 40 12.16 -0.83 -2.18
CA ALA A 40 11.24 -1.25 -1.11
C ALA A 40 10.09 -0.26 -0.97
N PHE A 41 10.39 1.03 -0.79
CA PHE A 41 9.36 2.06 -0.63
C PHE A 41 8.46 2.15 -1.87
N TRP A 42 9.02 2.37 -3.05
CA TRP A 42 8.21 2.58 -4.27
C TRP A 42 7.45 1.34 -4.70
N SER A 43 8.00 0.13 -4.49
CA SER A 43 7.26 -1.10 -4.76
C SER A 43 6.06 -1.23 -3.82
N GLY A 44 6.24 -1.01 -2.51
CA GLY A 44 5.13 -1.05 -1.56
C GLY A 44 4.08 0.03 -1.85
N PHE A 45 4.53 1.25 -2.15
CA PHE A 45 3.67 2.38 -2.44
C PHE A 45 2.80 2.15 -3.68
N PHE A 46 3.42 1.87 -4.82
CA PHE A 46 2.65 1.69 -6.06
C PHE A 46 1.79 0.43 -6.03
N SER A 47 2.23 -0.63 -5.34
CA SER A 47 1.40 -1.84 -5.22
C SER A 47 0.10 -1.53 -4.50
N GLN A 48 0.18 -0.91 -3.32
CA GLN A 48 -0.99 -0.65 -2.49
C GLN A 48 -1.88 0.47 -3.06
N ALA A 49 -1.27 1.50 -3.65
CA ALA A 49 -1.98 2.53 -4.40
C ALA A 49 -2.82 1.91 -5.54
N LEU A 50 -2.24 0.96 -6.29
CA LEU A 50 -2.93 0.28 -7.38
C LEU A 50 -4.04 -0.65 -6.88
N VAL A 51 -3.80 -1.40 -5.80
CA VAL A 51 -4.83 -2.24 -5.15
C VAL A 51 -6.03 -1.38 -4.75
N TRP A 52 -5.81 -0.26 -4.07
CA TRP A 52 -6.90 0.62 -3.66
C TRP A 52 -7.59 1.29 -4.85
N LEU A 53 -6.86 1.69 -5.89
CA LEU A 53 -7.46 2.18 -7.13
C LEU A 53 -8.40 1.15 -7.75
N ILE A 54 -7.97 -0.12 -7.88
CA ILE A 54 -8.82 -1.20 -8.40
C ILE A 54 -10.07 -1.37 -7.54
N LEU A 55 -9.92 -1.43 -6.21
CA LEU A 55 -11.05 -1.61 -5.29
C LEU A 55 -12.04 -0.43 -5.36
N ILE A 56 -11.56 0.81 -5.50
CA ILE A 56 -12.39 1.99 -5.72
C ILE A 56 -13.19 1.85 -7.01
N ILE A 57 -12.54 1.46 -8.12
CA ILE A 57 -13.18 1.29 -9.42
C ILE A 57 -14.29 0.23 -9.34
N ILE A 58 -13.97 -0.95 -8.80
CA ILE A 58 -14.94 -2.06 -8.64
C ILE A 58 -16.15 -1.62 -7.81
N SER A 59 -15.92 -0.89 -6.72
CA SER A 59 -16.97 -0.50 -5.77
C SER A 59 -17.79 0.72 -6.23
N SER A 60 -17.19 1.60 -7.03
CA SER A 60 -17.77 2.91 -7.35
C SER A 60 -18.36 2.99 -8.76
N LEU A 61 -17.88 2.19 -9.72
CA LEU A 61 -18.41 2.19 -11.09
C LEU A 61 -19.92 1.86 -11.15
N PRO A 62 -20.44 0.82 -10.46
CA PRO A 62 -21.86 0.47 -10.53
C PRO A 62 -22.78 1.59 -10.03
N ASN A 63 -22.27 2.41 -9.11
CA ASN A 63 -23.02 3.49 -8.46
C ASN A 63 -22.67 4.88 -9.02
N GLN A 64 -21.95 4.94 -10.15
CA GLN A 64 -21.49 6.19 -10.78
C GLN A 64 -20.84 7.17 -9.80
N PHE A 65 -20.07 6.65 -8.83
CA PHE A 65 -19.40 7.44 -7.79
C PHE A 65 -20.34 8.29 -6.90
N ALA A 66 -21.64 8.01 -6.84
CA ALA A 66 -22.60 8.79 -6.05
C ALA A 66 -22.26 8.84 -4.54
N LEU A 67 -21.83 7.70 -3.96
CA LEU A 67 -21.35 7.62 -2.58
C LEU A 67 -20.08 8.45 -2.37
N ALA A 68 -19.10 8.34 -3.26
CA ALA A 68 -17.90 9.15 -3.21
C ALA A 68 -18.21 10.64 -3.32
N GLY A 69 -19.23 11.02 -4.10
CA GLY A 69 -19.79 12.37 -4.17
C GLY A 69 -20.30 12.85 -2.81
N ARG A 70 -21.14 12.06 -2.12
CA ARG A 70 -21.63 12.41 -0.78
C ARG A 70 -20.49 12.57 0.22
N VAL A 71 -19.54 11.64 0.25
CA VAL A 71 -18.40 11.73 1.16
C VAL A 71 -17.53 12.95 0.82
N SER A 72 -17.29 13.24 -0.48
CA SER A 72 -16.54 14.43 -0.89
C SER A 72 -17.18 15.72 -0.40
N SER A 73 -18.52 15.80 -0.38
CA SER A 73 -19.24 16.97 0.17
C SER A 73 -19.06 17.14 1.68
N LEU A 74 -18.99 16.04 2.45
CA LEU A 74 -18.71 16.08 3.89
C LEU A 74 -17.31 16.62 4.19
N PHE A 75 -16.34 16.33 3.31
CA PHE A 75 -14.98 16.85 3.40
C PHE A 75 -14.79 18.20 2.69
N HIS A 76 -15.87 18.84 2.22
CA HIS A 76 -15.84 20.09 1.45
C HIS A 76 -14.89 20.03 0.23
N LEU A 77 -14.74 18.85 -0.38
CA LEU A 77 -13.93 18.65 -1.57
C LEU A 77 -14.71 19.05 -2.83
N PRO A 78 -14.07 19.66 -3.83
CA PRO A 78 -14.76 20.18 -5.01
C PRO A 78 -15.32 19.08 -5.92
N HIS A 79 -14.74 17.88 -5.89
CA HIS A 79 -15.15 16.76 -6.74
C HIS A 79 -14.77 15.41 -6.13
N TRP A 80 -15.54 14.36 -6.43
CA TRP A 80 -15.30 13.00 -5.93
C TRP A 80 -13.93 12.45 -6.33
N SER A 81 -13.35 12.92 -7.43
CA SER A 81 -12.02 12.52 -7.90
C SER A 81 -10.90 12.90 -6.93
N PHE A 82 -11.03 14.00 -6.19
CA PHE A 82 -10.06 14.38 -5.15
C PHE A 82 -10.06 13.39 -4.00
N LEU A 83 -11.25 12.90 -3.62
CA LEU A 83 -11.37 11.85 -2.60
C LEU A 83 -10.70 10.56 -3.06
N VAL A 84 -10.90 10.17 -4.32
CA VAL A 84 -10.23 9.00 -4.91
C VAL A 84 -8.72 9.16 -4.88
N LEU A 85 -8.21 10.32 -5.31
CA LEU A 85 -6.77 10.62 -5.28
C LEU A 85 -6.20 10.53 -3.86
N LEU A 86 -6.85 11.15 -2.88
CA LEU A 86 -6.45 11.08 -1.48
C LEU A 86 -6.44 9.64 -0.97
N THR A 87 -7.46 8.87 -1.30
CA THR A 87 -7.55 7.46 -0.90
C THR A 87 -6.38 6.67 -1.48
N ILE A 88 -6.10 6.79 -2.77
CA ILE A 88 -4.98 6.10 -3.43
C ILE A 88 -3.62 6.50 -2.81
N LEU A 89 -3.43 7.77 -2.50
CA LEU A 89 -2.22 8.25 -1.84
C LEU A 89 -2.07 7.67 -0.43
N LEU A 90 -3.15 7.64 0.36
CA LEU A 90 -3.16 7.02 1.67
C LEU A 90 -2.86 5.52 1.60
N GLY A 91 -3.45 4.83 0.62
CA GLY A 91 -3.14 3.42 0.34
C GLY A 91 -1.66 3.23 0.00
N GLY A 92 -1.13 4.07 -0.88
CA GLY A 92 0.28 4.06 -1.22
C GLY A 92 1.18 4.25 0.00
N VAL A 93 0.90 5.24 0.86
CA VAL A 93 1.66 5.44 2.10
C VAL A 93 1.55 4.22 3.03
N ALA A 94 0.36 3.64 3.15
CA ALA A 94 0.10 2.44 3.95
C ALA A 94 0.86 1.20 3.43
N GLY A 95 1.20 1.12 2.14
CA GLY A 95 2.08 0.07 1.61
C GLY A 95 3.57 0.43 1.63
N GLY A 96 3.90 1.69 1.36
CA GLY A 96 5.27 2.17 1.19
C GLY A 96 6.06 2.21 2.50
N LEU A 97 5.46 2.75 3.57
CA LEU A 97 6.14 2.87 4.87
C LEU A 97 6.46 1.50 5.49
N PRO A 98 5.52 0.53 5.58
CA PRO A 98 5.83 -0.79 6.15
C PRO A 98 6.88 -1.54 5.33
N SER A 99 6.81 -1.44 3.99
CA SER A 99 7.81 -2.04 3.10
C SER A 99 9.21 -1.47 3.36
N LEU A 100 9.34 -0.15 3.50
CA LEU A 100 10.60 0.49 3.85
C LEU A 100 11.09 0.07 5.23
N SER A 101 10.21 0.06 6.24
CA SER A 101 10.54 -0.39 7.60
C SER A 101 11.06 -1.83 7.63
N GLY A 102 10.39 -2.76 6.94
CA GLY A 102 10.84 -4.16 6.86
C GLY A 102 12.23 -4.27 6.24
N PHE A 103 12.50 -3.52 5.18
CA PHE A 103 13.82 -3.49 4.56
C PHE A 103 14.90 -2.94 5.49
N LEU A 104 14.65 -1.79 6.14
CA LEU A 104 15.60 -1.12 7.02
C LEU A 104 15.93 -1.97 8.26
N ILE A 105 14.94 -2.64 8.85
CA ILE A 105 15.16 -3.53 9.99
C ILE A 105 16.08 -4.68 9.59
N ARG A 106 15.88 -5.32 8.43
CA ARG A 106 16.80 -6.37 7.98
C ARG A 106 18.21 -5.83 7.76
N GLN A 107 18.35 -4.64 7.18
CA GLN A 107 19.68 -4.03 7.01
C GLN A 107 20.37 -3.77 8.35
N TRP A 108 19.64 -3.23 9.32
CA TRP A 108 20.15 -2.99 10.66
C TRP A 108 20.60 -4.30 11.34
N ILE A 109 19.78 -5.35 11.27
CA ILE A 109 20.14 -6.70 11.75
C ILE A 109 21.44 -7.18 11.10
N LYS A 110 21.52 -7.16 9.76
CA LYS A 110 22.75 -7.59 9.05
C LYS A 110 23.97 -6.78 9.51
N LYS A 111 23.84 -5.46 9.65
CA LYS A 111 24.93 -4.63 10.14
C LYS A 111 25.36 -5.06 11.55
N VAL A 112 24.44 -5.21 12.49
CA VAL A 112 24.78 -5.57 13.88
C VAL A 112 25.50 -6.93 13.98
N TYR A 113 25.05 -7.95 13.22
CA TYR A 113 25.62 -9.29 13.31
C TYR A 113 26.94 -9.46 12.54
N PHE A 114 27.11 -8.81 11.39
CA PHE A 114 28.31 -9.00 10.54
C PHE A 114 29.44 -8.01 10.78
N THR A 115 29.22 -6.92 11.52
CA THR A 115 30.31 -5.99 11.90
C THR A 115 30.97 -6.36 13.23
N ASN A 116 30.37 -7.28 14.00
CA ASN A 116 30.90 -7.78 15.28
C ASN A 116 31.50 -9.20 15.18
N SER A 117 31.66 -9.73 13.96
CA SER A 117 32.29 -11.02 13.65
C SER A 117 33.54 -10.80 12.82
#